data_AF-A0A433A6C0-F1
#
_entry.id   AF-A0A433A6C0-F1
#
_cell.length_a   1.000
_cell.length_b   1.000
_cell.length_c   1.000
_cell.angle_alpha   90.00
_cell.angle_beta   90.00
_cell.angle_gamma   90.00
#
_symmetry.space_group_name_H-M   'P 1'
#
loop_
_entity.id
_entity.type
_entity.pdbx_description
1 polymer ?
#
loop_
_entity_poly.entity_id
_entity_poly.type
_entity_poly.pdbx_seq_one_letter_code
_entity_poly.pdbx_strand_id
1 'polypeptide(L)'
;MSNFSTPTFYINLDRDVSRRTRLEEELASVCLHAERISAVDGCAVPDWLESFYDHRMSAGETGCSASHLVIYRMIVERGLPYALILEDDARLEPDCLRAIQAALKMVPRDWDIIRLIETSSRALQRLVDLGQGKSLVRYLRIPRSTTGLVVSQSGARKLLTPRLIKEPIDVEIRWPWQLDLNVYGIDPPPVTQASGIEVETTIQARSRPKKNNQLQRMFFNIRKMGLGPYLSCCLGLEAIHSDDIAVANTVMISSEVQKA
;
A
#
# COMPACT_ATOMS: atom_id res chain seq x y z
N MET A 1 1.28 -0.27 28.92
CA MET A 1 1.57 -0.31 27.48
C MET A 1 0.32 -0.83 26.79
N SER A 2 -0.42 0.01 26.08
CA SER A 2 -1.57 -0.47 25.30
C SER A 2 -1.04 -1.42 24.23
N ASN A 3 -1.37 -2.71 24.32
CA ASN A 3 -1.17 -3.67 23.25
C ASN A 3 -1.98 -3.17 22.05
N PHE A 4 -1.34 -2.40 21.16
CA PHE A 4 -1.92 -2.07 19.87
C PHE A 4 -2.00 -3.38 19.08
N SER A 5 -3.12 -4.07 19.22
CA SER A 5 -3.52 -5.11 18.27
C SER A 5 -3.91 -4.38 16.98
N THR A 6 -3.16 -4.60 15.91
CA THR A 6 -3.54 -4.13 14.58
C THR A 6 -4.65 -5.06 14.09
N PRO A 7 -5.90 -4.56 13.92
CA PRO A 7 -6.95 -5.38 13.31
C PRO A 7 -6.46 -5.87 11.96
N THR A 8 -6.52 -7.19 11.76
CA THR A 8 -5.94 -7.85 10.59
C THR A 8 -6.99 -8.71 9.94
N PHE A 9 -7.14 -8.55 8.63
CA PHE A 9 -8.03 -9.34 7.80
C PHE A 9 -7.23 -10.04 6.71
N TYR A 10 -7.69 -11.22 6.29
CA TYR A 10 -7.19 -11.81 5.07
C TYR A 10 -8.32 -12.25 4.14
N ILE A 11 -8.10 -12.06 2.84
CA ILE A 11 -9.06 -12.37 1.77
C ILE A 11 -8.73 -13.74 1.19
N ASN A 12 -9.71 -14.65 1.17
CA ASN A 12 -9.56 -15.98 0.59
C ASN A 12 -10.91 -16.49 0.06
N LEU A 13 -10.91 -17.13 -1.10
CA LEU A 13 -12.10 -17.80 -1.64
C LEU A 13 -12.45 -19.05 -0.82
N ASP A 14 -13.75 -19.29 -0.56
CA ASP A 14 -14.19 -20.45 0.24
C ASP A 14 -13.80 -21.82 -0.32
N ARG A 15 -13.68 -21.91 -1.65
CA ARG A 15 -13.23 -23.12 -2.34
C ARG A 15 -11.73 -23.37 -2.24
N ASP A 16 -10.92 -22.36 -1.92
CA ASP A 16 -9.46 -22.44 -1.98
C ASP A 16 -8.85 -22.72 -0.60
N VAL A 17 -9.09 -23.94 -0.13
CA VAL A 17 -8.68 -24.41 1.19
C VAL A 17 -7.16 -24.52 1.31
N SER A 18 -6.45 -24.89 0.25
CA SER A 18 -4.99 -25.04 0.27
C SER A 18 -4.29 -23.69 0.47
N ARG A 19 -4.70 -22.64 -0.26
CA ARG A 19 -4.16 -21.28 -0.05
C ARG A 19 -4.48 -20.74 1.33
N ARG A 20 -5.69 -21.02 1.84
CA ARG A 20 -6.09 -20.68 3.21
C ARG A 20 -5.15 -21.30 4.24
N THR A 21 -4.99 -22.62 4.21
CA THR A 21 -4.14 -23.34 5.17
C THR A 21 -2.71 -22.82 5.14
N ARG A 22 -2.15 -22.60 3.94
CA ARG A 22 -0.80 -22.04 3.78
C ARG A 22 -0.68 -20.65 4.42
N LEU A 23 -1.62 -19.75 4.16
CA LEU A 23 -1.58 -18.42 4.78
C LEU A 23 -1.76 -18.51 6.31
N GLU A 24 -2.63 -19.39 6.80
CA GLU A 24 -2.83 -19.59 8.25
C GLU A 24 -1.54 -20.09 8.94
N GLU A 25 -0.75 -20.94 8.28
CA GLU A 25 0.58 -21.35 8.75
C GLU A 25 1.58 -20.18 8.79
N GLU A 26 1.61 -19.34 7.74
CA GLU A 26 2.43 -18.13 7.69
C GLU A 26 2.07 -17.16 8.82
N LEU A 27 0.77 -16.92 9.03
CA LEU A 27 0.24 -16.09 10.12
C LEU A 27 0.65 -16.64 11.49
N ALA A 28 0.54 -17.96 11.69
CA ALA A 28 0.94 -18.61 12.95
C ALA A 28 2.45 -18.48 13.21
N SER A 29 3.29 -18.58 12.16
CA SER A 29 4.74 -18.48 12.26
C SER A 29 5.24 -17.13 12.79
N VAL A 30 4.46 -16.06 12.58
CA VAL A 30 4.74 -14.70 13.06
C VAL A 30 3.82 -14.26 14.21
N CYS A 31 3.06 -15.19 14.79
CA CYS A 31 2.10 -14.94 15.87
C CYS A 31 1.07 -13.83 15.54
N LEU A 32 0.61 -13.76 14.30
CA LEU A 32 -0.38 -12.79 13.84
C LEU A 32 -1.78 -13.41 13.78
N HIS A 33 -2.69 -12.90 14.62
CA HIS A 33 -4.11 -13.26 14.52
C HIS A 33 -4.79 -12.42 13.43
N ALA A 34 -5.49 -13.07 12.51
CA ALA A 34 -6.24 -12.41 11.44
C ALA A 34 -7.65 -13.01 11.29
N GLU A 35 -8.63 -12.14 11.03
CA GLU A 35 -10.00 -12.54 10.70
C GLU A 35 -10.10 -12.87 9.19
N ARG A 36 -10.55 -14.08 8.88
CA ARG A 36 -10.79 -14.49 7.49
C ARG A 36 -12.02 -13.79 6.94
N ILE A 37 -11.89 -13.22 5.75
CA ILE A 37 -12.97 -12.67 4.95
C ILE A 37 -13.16 -13.53 3.72
N SER A 38 -14.36 -14.07 3.53
CA SER A 38 -14.70 -14.81 2.31
C SER A 38 -14.63 -13.85 1.13
N ALA A 39 -13.78 -14.19 0.16
CA ALA A 39 -13.60 -13.39 -1.04
C ALA A 39 -14.89 -13.40 -1.87
N VAL A 40 -15.25 -12.24 -2.39
CA VAL A 40 -16.39 -12.06 -3.29
C VAL A 40 -16.08 -12.73 -4.63
N ASP A 41 -16.99 -13.59 -5.09
CA ASP A 41 -16.94 -14.08 -6.46
C ASP A 41 -17.39 -12.95 -7.39
N GLY A 42 -16.54 -12.53 -8.34
CA GLY A 42 -16.88 -11.41 -9.22
C GLY A 42 -17.98 -11.70 -10.23
N CYS A 43 -18.45 -12.95 -10.33
CA CYS A 43 -19.69 -13.30 -11.03
C CYS A 43 -20.96 -13.08 -10.17
N ALA A 44 -20.80 -12.86 -8.86
CA ALA A 44 -21.87 -12.71 -7.87
C ALA A 44 -21.54 -11.59 -6.89
N VAL A 45 -21.32 -10.38 -7.41
CA VAL A 45 -21.02 -9.19 -6.62
C VAL A 45 -22.27 -8.78 -5.83
N PRO A 46 -22.15 -8.37 -4.56
CA PRO A 46 -23.29 -7.87 -3.79
C PRO A 46 -23.96 -6.65 -4.45
N ASP A 47 -25.29 -6.56 -4.40
CA ASP A 47 -26.10 -5.50 -5.04
C ASP A 47 -25.59 -4.07 -4.76
N TRP A 48 -25.16 -3.82 -3.52
CA TRP A 48 -24.66 -2.50 -3.12
C TRP A 48 -23.34 -2.10 -3.79
N LEU A 49 -22.61 -3.07 -4.34
CA LEU A 49 -21.38 -2.89 -5.10
C LEU A 49 -21.59 -2.94 -6.61
N GLU A 50 -22.71 -3.47 -7.11
CA GLU A 50 -22.95 -3.57 -8.56
C GLU A 50 -22.86 -2.21 -9.25
N SER A 51 -23.45 -1.18 -8.63
CA SER A 51 -23.43 0.19 -9.17
C SER A 51 -22.02 0.81 -9.27
N PHE A 52 -21.03 0.24 -8.58
CA PHE A 52 -19.66 0.69 -8.64
C PHE A 52 -18.94 0.15 -9.87
N TYR A 53 -19.34 -0.98 -10.45
CA TYR A 53 -18.51 -1.66 -11.45
C TYR A 53 -18.95 -1.42 -12.88
N ASP A 54 -17.97 -1.12 -13.73
CA ASP A 54 -18.13 -1.20 -15.19
C ASP A 54 -17.94 -2.66 -15.63
N HIS A 55 -18.75 -3.15 -16.58
CA HIS A 55 -18.75 -4.54 -17.07
C HIS A 55 -17.49 -4.93 -17.87
N ARG A 56 -16.42 -4.14 -17.79
CA ARG A 56 -15.18 -4.32 -18.55
C ARG A 56 -14.11 -5.10 -17.80
N MET A 57 -14.22 -5.29 -16.48
CA MET A 57 -13.26 -6.09 -15.69
C MET A 57 -13.53 -7.60 -15.78
N SER A 58 -12.52 -8.42 -15.51
CA SER A 58 -12.71 -9.87 -15.42
C SER A 58 -13.43 -10.20 -14.11
N ALA A 59 -14.09 -11.36 -14.05
CA ALA A 59 -14.67 -11.82 -12.79
C ALA A 59 -13.63 -11.89 -11.66
N GLY A 60 -12.39 -12.29 -11.95
CA GLY A 60 -11.31 -12.29 -10.95
C GLY A 60 -10.92 -10.89 -10.47
N GLU A 61 -10.79 -9.93 -11.40
CA GLU A 61 -10.48 -8.53 -11.09
C GLU A 61 -11.60 -7.85 -10.28
N THR A 62 -12.85 -8.11 -10.67
CA THR A 62 -14.04 -7.63 -9.96
C THR A 62 -14.15 -8.26 -8.58
N GLY A 63 -13.96 -9.57 -8.45
CA GLY A 63 -14.02 -10.28 -7.16
C GLY A 63 -12.94 -9.80 -6.18
N CYS A 64 -11.70 -9.64 -6.65
CA CYS A 64 -10.62 -9.05 -5.87
C CYS A 64 -11.00 -7.64 -5.37
N SER A 65 -11.41 -6.76 -6.28
CA SER A 65 -11.80 -5.39 -5.93
C SER A 65 -12.97 -5.35 -4.95
N ALA A 66 -13.99 -6.18 -5.17
CA ALA A 66 -15.19 -6.23 -4.32
C ALA A 66 -14.87 -6.74 -2.92
N SER A 67 -13.97 -7.72 -2.80
CA SER A 67 -13.48 -8.22 -1.52
C SER A 67 -12.79 -7.14 -0.70
N HIS A 68 -11.94 -6.31 -1.34
CA HIS A 68 -11.32 -5.16 -0.68
C HIS A 68 -12.35 -4.10 -0.24
N LEU A 69 -13.34 -3.79 -1.08
CA LEU A 69 -14.41 -2.84 -0.73
C LEU A 69 -15.27 -3.33 0.45
N VAL A 70 -15.54 -4.64 0.57
CA VAL A 70 -16.19 -5.24 1.74
C VAL A 70 -15.38 -4.93 3.01
N ILE A 71 -14.06 -5.15 2.98
CA ILE A 71 -13.20 -4.85 4.13
C ILE A 71 -13.17 -3.36 4.43
N TYR A 72 -13.08 -2.49 3.41
CA TYR A 72 -13.10 -1.04 3.64
C TYR A 72 -14.41 -0.60 4.31
N ARG A 73 -15.54 -1.19 3.90
CA ARG A 73 -16.83 -0.96 4.54
C ARG A 73 -16.81 -1.42 5.99
N MET A 74 -16.24 -2.59 6.28
CA MET A 74 -16.06 -3.09 7.65
C MET A 74 -15.18 -2.17 8.50
N ILE A 75 -14.07 -1.64 7.97
CA ILE A 75 -13.21 -0.66 8.66
C ILE A 75 -14.04 0.54 9.11
N VAL A 76 -14.89 1.06 8.22
CA VAL A 76 -15.74 2.22 8.49
C VAL A 76 -16.86 1.90 9.48
N GLU A 77 -17.62 0.81 9.25
CA GLU A 77 -18.77 0.43 10.07
C GLU A 77 -18.36 -0.01 11.48
N ARG A 78 -17.22 -0.70 11.63
CA ARG A 78 -16.67 -1.11 12.93
C ARG A 78 -15.88 0.01 13.63
N GLY A 79 -15.75 1.19 13.01
CA GLY A 79 -15.02 2.32 13.61
C GLY A 79 -13.53 2.07 13.79
N LEU A 80 -12.92 1.16 13.02
CA LEU A 80 -11.50 0.85 13.14
C LEU A 80 -10.67 2.03 12.66
N PRO A 81 -9.59 2.44 13.37
CA PRO A 81 -8.73 3.54 12.91
C PRO A 81 -7.96 3.16 11.64
N TYR A 82 -7.62 1.89 11.51
CA TYR A 82 -6.99 1.26 10.36
C TYR A 82 -7.13 -0.27 10.46
N ALA A 83 -6.81 -0.98 9.37
CA ALA A 83 -6.62 -2.43 9.41
C ALA A 83 -5.50 -2.87 8.45
N LEU A 84 -4.81 -3.94 8.82
CA LEU A 84 -3.95 -4.72 7.93
C LEU A 84 -4.83 -5.64 7.09
N ILE A 85 -4.59 -5.67 5.79
CA ILE A 85 -5.32 -6.48 4.82
C ILE A 85 -4.29 -7.30 4.04
N LEU A 86 -4.49 -8.61 4.05
CA LEU A 86 -3.68 -9.58 3.34
C LEU A 86 -4.53 -10.33 2.31
N GLU A 87 -3.91 -10.78 1.22
CA GLU A 87 -4.50 -11.80 0.34
C GLU A 87 -3.92 -13.17 0.66
N ASP A 88 -4.60 -14.23 0.27
CA ASP A 88 -4.20 -15.62 0.53
C ASP A 88 -2.89 -16.04 -0.16
N ASP A 89 -2.34 -15.23 -1.09
CA ASP A 89 -1.01 -15.40 -1.68
C ASP A 89 0.11 -14.69 -0.90
N ALA A 90 -0.17 -14.06 0.24
CA ALA A 90 0.84 -13.39 1.05
C ALA A 90 1.85 -14.37 1.68
N ARG A 91 3.08 -13.86 1.83
CA ARG A 91 4.20 -14.43 2.60
C ARG A 91 4.71 -13.36 3.54
N LEU A 92 4.95 -13.70 4.81
CA LEU A 92 5.29 -12.71 5.82
C LEU A 92 6.76 -12.86 6.25
N GLU A 93 7.52 -11.77 6.16
CA GLU A 93 8.86 -11.76 6.73
C GLU A 93 8.80 -11.86 8.27
N PRO A 94 9.78 -12.48 8.94
CA PRO A 94 9.78 -12.65 10.39
C PRO A 94 9.62 -11.33 11.19
N ASP A 95 10.05 -10.20 10.62
CA ASP A 95 9.96 -8.88 11.24
C ASP A 95 8.77 -8.03 10.74
N CYS A 96 7.82 -8.63 10.01
CA CYS A 96 6.71 -7.93 9.37
C CYS A 96 5.89 -7.07 10.34
N LEU A 97 5.45 -7.64 11.46
CA LEU A 97 4.68 -6.91 12.47
C LEU A 97 5.46 -5.74 13.07
N ARG A 98 6.75 -5.91 13.32
CA ARG A 98 7.61 -4.86 13.85
C ARG A 98 7.72 -3.71 12.86
N ALA A 99 7.94 -4.02 11.58
CA ALA A 99 8.03 -3.04 10.51
C ALA A 99 6.73 -2.24 10.36
N ILE A 100 5.57 -2.92 10.38
CA ILE A 100 4.26 -2.27 10.31
C ILE A 100 4.04 -1.35 11.52
N GLN A 101 4.34 -1.81 12.73
CA GLN A 101 4.19 -1.01 13.95
C GLN A 101 5.12 0.21 13.96
N ALA A 102 6.35 0.07 13.48
CA ALA A 102 7.28 1.18 13.32
C ALA A 102 6.74 2.19 12.30
N ALA A 103 6.27 1.72 11.14
CA ALA A 103 5.68 2.58 10.11
C ALA A 103 4.47 3.35 10.63
N LEU A 104 3.54 2.70 11.33
CA LEU A 104 2.34 3.33 11.90
C LEU A 104 2.65 4.43 12.93
N LYS A 105 3.79 4.33 13.63
CA LYS A 105 4.23 5.37 14.57
C LYS A 105 4.84 6.58 13.86
N MET A 106 5.49 6.36 12.72
CA MET A 106 6.28 7.39 12.01
C MET A 106 5.55 8.02 10.82
N VAL A 107 4.49 7.36 10.31
CA VAL A 107 3.76 7.85 9.14
C VAL A 107 3.04 9.16 9.45
N PRO A 108 3.04 10.15 8.52
CA PRO A 108 2.29 11.39 8.69
C PRO A 108 0.80 11.14 8.91
N ARG A 109 0.15 11.95 9.75
CA ARG A 109 -1.22 11.73 10.23
C ARG A 109 -2.29 11.64 9.13
N ASP A 110 -2.04 12.21 7.96
CA ASP A 110 -2.96 12.27 6.83
C ASP A 110 -2.83 11.07 5.87
N TRP A 111 -2.16 9.99 6.29
CA TRP A 111 -1.99 8.77 5.50
C TRP A 111 -3.30 8.01 5.24
N ASP A 112 -3.39 7.40 4.06
CA ASP A 112 -4.54 6.58 3.67
C ASP A 112 -4.17 5.10 3.50
N ILE A 113 -3.00 4.83 2.93
CA ILE A 113 -2.54 3.46 2.63
C ILE A 113 -1.05 3.35 2.93
N ILE A 114 -0.63 2.27 3.61
CA ILE A 114 0.76 1.84 3.71
C ILE A 114 0.89 0.52 2.95
N ARG A 115 1.66 0.53 1.87
CA ARG A 115 1.97 -0.64 1.05
C ARG A 115 3.03 -1.48 1.73
N LEU A 116 2.81 -2.79 1.77
CA LEU A 116 3.72 -3.74 2.40
C LEU A 116 4.41 -4.67 1.41
N ILE A 117 4.07 -4.53 0.13
CA ILE A 117 4.48 -5.42 -0.95
C ILE A 117 5.03 -4.63 -2.13
N GLU A 118 6.07 -5.24 -2.73
CA GLU A 118 6.73 -4.86 -3.97
C GLU A 118 7.36 -3.45 -3.88
N THR A 119 8.57 -3.31 -4.39
CA THR A 119 9.23 -2.00 -4.44
C THR A 119 9.85 -1.81 -5.80
N SER A 120 9.64 -0.65 -6.41
CA SER A 120 10.53 -0.19 -7.46
C SER A 120 11.57 0.68 -6.78
N SER A 121 12.69 0.09 -6.35
CA SER A 121 13.77 0.75 -5.60
C SER A 121 14.26 2.06 -6.25
N ARG A 122 14.04 2.23 -7.57
CA ARG A 122 14.43 3.41 -8.36
C ARG A 122 13.39 4.55 -8.40
N ALA A 123 12.23 4.40 -7.76
CA ALA A 123 11.15 5.40 -7.87
C ALA A 123 10.46 5.65 -6.52
N LEU A 124 11.25 5.85 -5.48
CA LEU A 124 10.78 6.17 -4.13
C LEU A 124 11.59 7.31 -3.48
N GLN A 125 10.97 7.98 -2.52
CA GLN A 125 11.60 8.87 -1.56
C GLN A 125 11.64 8.14 -0.21
N ARG A 126 12.82 8.00 0.39
CA ARG A 126 12.96 7.54 1.78
C ARG A 126 12.62 8.70 2.72
N LEU A 127 11.83 8.42 3.75
CA LEU A 127 11.34 9.43 4.70
C LEU A 127 11.94 9.24 6.08
N VAL A 128 11.88 8.01 6.61
CA VAL A 128 12.29 7.69 7.98
C VAL A 128 12.83 6.26 8.02
N ASP A 129 13.93 6.03 8.75
CA ASP A 129 14.36 4.69 9.14
C ASP A 129 13.37 4.06 10.15
N LEU A 130 12.97 2.82 9.89
CA LEU A 130 12.08 2.01 10.73
C LEU A 130 12.85 0.97 11.56
N GLY A 131 14.18 0.93 11.43
CA GLY A 131 15.06 -0.08 11.96
C GLY A 131 15.13 -1.34 11.09
N GLN A 132 16.10 -2.22 11.39
CA GLN A 132 16.32 -3.48 10.65
C GLN A 132 16.52 -3.30 9.13
N GLY A 133 17.09 -2.16 8.73
CA GLY A 133 17.33 -1.83 7.32
C GLY A 133 16.06 -1.52 6.52
N LYS A 134 14.92 -1.28 7.18
CA LYS A 134 13.66 -0.88 6.53
C LYS A 134 13.42 0.61 6.69
N SER A 135 12.83 1.24 5.68
CA SER A 135 12.46 2.65 5.69
C SER A 135 10.97 2.82 5.37
N LEU A 136 10.36 3.84 5.96
CA LEU A 136 9.11 4.40 5.46
C LEU A 136 9.43 5.17 4.19
N VAL A 137 8.67 4.90 3.13
CA VAL A 137 8.90 5.51 1.82
C VAL A 137 7.62 6.09 1.22
N ARG A 138 7.78 7.00 0.27
CA ARG A 138 6.73 7.48 -0.62
C ARG A 138 7.10 7.16 -2.06
N TYR A 139 6.15 6.65 -2.83
CA TYR A 139 6.41 6.22 -4.21
C TYR A 139 6.20 7.36 -5.21
N LEU A 140 7.16 7.52 -6.12
CA LEU A 140 6.95 8.29 -7.36
C LEU A 140 6.03 7.52 -8.32
N ARG A 141 6.16 6.18 -8.33
CA ARG A 141 5.29 5.25 -9.06
C ARG A 141 4.93 4.11 -8.13
N ILE A 142 3.66 4.03 -7.75
CA ILE A 142 3.18 2.97 -6.87
C ILE A 142 3.28 1.62 -7.61
N PRO A 143 3.83 0.57 -6.97
CA PRO A 143 3.91 -0.79 -7.52
C PRO A 143 2.52 -1.43 -7.69
N ARG A 144 2.44 -2.58 -8.36
CA ARG A 144 1.18 -3.32 -8.53
C ARG A 144 0.97 -4.27 -7.35
N SER A 145 -0.11 -5.05 -7.36
CA SER A 145 -0.56 -5.94 -6.27
C SER A 145 -1.35 -5.25 -5.18
N THR A 146 -2.20 -6.00 -4.48
CA THR A 146 -2.89 -5.64 -3.24
C THR A 146 -2.72 -6.70 -2.14
N THR A 147 -1.80 -7.66 -2.33
CA THR A 147 -1.54 -8.79 -1.43
C THR A 147 -1.24 -8.39 0.02
N GLY A 148 -0.65 -7.21 0.23
CA GLY A 148 -0.34 -6.71 1.58
C GLY A 148 -0.38 -5.19 1.67
N LEU A 149 -1.29 -4.68 2.48
CA LEU A 149 -1.46 -3.25 2.72
C LEU A 149 -2.14 -2.96 4.06
N VAL A 150 -1.82 -1.82 4.65
CA VAL A 150 -2.57 -1.24 5.78
C VAL A 150 -3.40 -0.08 5.25
N VAL A 151 -4.68 -0.04 5.58
CA VAL A 151 -5.60 1.02 5.15
C VAL A 151 -6.16 1.73 6.37
N SER A 152 -6.04 3.06 6.38
CA SER A 152 -6.66 3.89 7.41
C SER A 152 -8.15 4.03 7.19
N GLN A 153 -8.89 4.43 8.23
CA GLN A 153 -10.31 4.71 8.07
C GLN A 153 -10.59 5.82 7.05
N SER A 154 -9.74 6.86 6.97
CA SER A 154 -9.89 7.92 5.96
C SER A 154 -9.69 7.36 4.56
N GLY A 155 -8.69 6.50 4.37
CA GLY A 155 -8.44 5.80 3.11
C GLY A 155 -9.61 4.93 2.70
N ALA A 156 -10.16 4.14 3.62
CA ALA A 156 -11.35 3.33 3.39
C ALA A 156 -12.54 4.17 2.95
N ARG A 157 -12.82 5.32 3.61
CA ARG A 157 -13.90 6.24 3.20
C ARG A 157 -13.69 6.81 1.80
N LYS A 158 -12.47 7.21 1.46
CA LYS A 158 -12.12 7.69 0.11
C LYS A 158 -12.37 6.58 -0.94
N LEU A 159 -11.91 5.36 -0.67
CA LEU A 159 -12.05 4.21 -1.56
C LEU A 159 -13.51 3.76 -1.74
N LEU A 160 -14.36 3.99 -0.74
CA LEU A 160 -15.81 3.74 -0.79
C LEU A 160 -16.62 4.88 -1.45
N THR A 161 -15.98 5.99 -1.86
CA THR A 161 -16.69 7.09 -2.50
C THR A 161 -17.38 6.58 -3.78
N PRO A 162 -18.72 6.74 -3.90
CA PRO A 162 -19.47 6.27 -5.05
C PRO A 162 -18.88 6.79 -6.36
N ARG A 163 -18.48 5.86 -7.24
CA ARG A 163 -17.92 6.13 -8.56
C ARG A 163 -18.04 4.88 -9.42
N LEU A 164 -17.89 5.08 -10.73
CA LEU A 164 -17.69 3.97 -11.64
C LEU A 164 -16.22 3.51 -11.62
N ILE A 165 -15.97 2.39 -10.99
CA ILE A 165 -14.72 1.62 -10.97
C ILE A 165 -14.54 0.95 -12.33
N LYS A 166 -13.56 1.46 -13.08
CA LYS A 166 -13.22 1.02 -14.45
C LYS A 166 -11.94 0.20 -14.50
N GLU A 167 -11.23 0.10 -13.39
CA GLU A 167 -9.98 -0.62 -13.27
C GLU A 167 -9.98 -1.40 -11.97
N PRO A 168 -9.23 -2.51 -11.88
CA PRO A 168 -9.12 -3.24 -10.64
C PRO A 168 -8.43 -2.41 -9.58
N ILE A 169 -8.69 -2.77 -8.33
CA ILE A 169 -8.23 -2.03 -7.15
C ILE A 169 -6.71 -1.81 -7.13
N ASP A 170 -5.93 -2.77 -7.61
CA ASP A 170 -4.46 -2.68 -7.70
C ASP A 170 -3.97 -1.62 -8.70
N VAL A 171 -4.79 -1.26 -9.69
CA VAL A 171 -4.54 -0.18 -10.64
C VAL A 171 -5.10 1.14 -10.12
N GLU A 172 -6.28 1.15 -9.52
CA GLU A 172 -6.88 2.38 -8.96
C GLU A 172 -5.97 3.02 -7.89
N ILE A 173 -5.43 2.21 -6.97
CA ILE A 173 -4.52 2.69 -5.92
C ILE A 173 -3.24 3.31 -6.51
N ARG A 174 -2.85 2.90 -7.73
CA ARG A 174 -1.68 3.48 -8.43
C ARG A 174 -1.96 4.84 -9.04
N TRP A 175 -3.22 5.26 -9.08
CA TRP A 175 -3.65 6.59 -9.50
C TRP A 175 -4.23 7.37 -8.31
N PRO A 176 -3.41 7.61 -7.26
CA PRO A 176 -3.87 8.18 -6.00
C PRO A 176 -4.52 9.56 -6.16
N TRP A 177 -4.21 10.28 -7.24
CA TRP A 177 -4.83 11.56 -7.56
C TRP A 177 -6.33 11.50 -7.87
N GLN A 178 -6.88 10.35 -8.21
CA GLN A 178 -8.32 10.23 -8.50
C GLN A 178 -9.18 10.35 -7.24
N LEU A 179 -8.64 9.96 -6.08
CA LEU A 179 -9.34 9.96 -4.79
C LEU A 179 -8.57 10.71 -3.70
N ASP A 180 -7.53 11.44 -4.07
CA ASP A 180 -6.56 12.09 -3.18
C ASP A 180 -6.02 11.16 -2.07
N LEU A 181 -5.55 9.97 -2.46
CA LEU A 181 -4.99 8.96 -1.56
C LEU A 181 -3.54 9.27 -1.20
N ASN A 182 -3.25 9.43 0.09
CA ASN A 182 -1.91 9.51 0.63
C ASN A 182 -1.31 8.11 0.83
N VAL A 183 -0.59 7.66 -0.19
CA VAL A 183 0.01 6.32 -0.22
C VAL A 183 1.48 6.39 0.17
N TYR A 184 1.83 5.58 1.17
CA TYR A 184 3.18 5.30 1.65
C TYR A 184 3.49 3.82 1.47
N GLY A 185 4.70 3.41 1.81
CA GLY A 185 5.05 2.01 1.95
C GLY A 185 6.28 1.77 2.80
N ILE A 186 6.68 0.50 2.89
CA ILE A 186 7.87 0.05 3.60
C ILE A 186 8.85 -0.54 2.58
N ASP A 187 10.11 -0.15 2.66
CA ASP A 187 11.18 -0.63 1.78
C ASP A 187 12.43 -1.02 2.59
N PRO A 188 12.96 -2.25 2.48
CA PRO A 188 12.40 -3.40 1.74
C PRO A 188 11.02 -3.85 2.26
N PRO A 189 10.16 -4.42 1.39
CA PRO A 189 8.80 -4.81 1.77
C PRO A 189 8.80 -5.97 2.78
N PRO A 190 8.00 -5.90 3.86
CA PRO A 190 7.86 -6.99 4.84
C PRO A 190 6.88 -8.10 4.40
N VAL A 191 6.23 -7.94 3.25
CA VAL A 191 5.32 -8.92 2.65
C VAL A 191 5.77 -9.20 1.22
N THR A 192 5.82 -10.48 0.85
CA THR A 192 6.07 -10.93 -0.51
C THR A 192 4.89 -11.75 -1.02
N GLN A 193 4.86 -12.05 -2.33
CA GLN A 193 3.88 -12.99 -2.90
C GLN A 193 4.51 -14.37 -2.96
N ALA A 194 3.74 -15.39 -2.62
CA ALA A 194 4.10 -16.75 -2.98
C ALA A 194 4.22 -16.84 -4.51
N SER A 195 5.36 -17.34 -5.00
CA SER A 195 5.64 -17.50 -6.43
C SER A 195 6.07 -18.93 -6.73
N GLY A 196 5.73 -19.44 -7.93
CA GLY A 196 6.12 -20.78 -8.40
C GLY A 196 4.95 -21.76 -8.54
N ILE A 197 5.24 -23.06 -8.60
CA ILE A 197 4.24 -24.16 -8.70
C ILE A 197 3.25 -24.14 -7.51
N GLU A 198 3.61 -23.48 -6.41
CA GLU A 198 2.83 -23.42 -5.17
C GLU A 198 1.60 -22.50 -5.24
N VAL A 199 1.57 -21.49 -6.11
CA VAL A 199 0.39 -20.61 -6.32
C VAL A 199 0.41 -20.06 -7.76
N GLU A 200 -0.41 -20.61 -8.65
CA GLU A 200 -0.69 -19.96 -9.95
C GLU A 200 -1.65 -18.78 -9.76
N THR A 201 -1.39 -17.67 -10.44
CA THR A 201 -2.35 -16.57 -10.49
C THR A 201 -3.65 -17.05 -11.15
N THR A 202 -4.72 -17.06 -10.38
CA THR A 202 -6.06 -17.40 -10.90
C THR A 202 -6.64 -16.25 -11.75
N ILE A 203 -6.06 -15.05 -11.63
CA ILE A 203 -6.48 -13.87 -12.39
C ILE A 203 -5.66 -13.82 -13.68
N GLN A 204 -6.36 -13.95 -14.82
CA GLN A 204 -5.73 -13.84 -16.14
C GLN A 204 -5.21 -12.43 -16.39
N ALA A 205 -3.96 -12.33 -16.83
CA ALA A 205 -3.38 -11.06 -17.25
C ALA A 205 -4.04 -10.56 -18.55
N ARG A 206 -4.49 -9.30 -18.54
CA ARG A 206 -5.06 -8.64 -19.72
C ARG A 206 -4.09 -7.62 -20.30
N SER A 207 -3.99 -7.56 -21.63
CA SER A 207 -3.33 -6.46 -22.32
C SER A 207 -4.23 -5.22 -22.26
N ARG A 208 -3.70 -4.11 -21.73
CA ARG A 208 -4.44 -2.84 -21.59
C ARG A 208 -3.71 -1.69 -22.27
N PRO A 209 -4.42 -0.77 -22.94
CA PRO A 209 -3.82 0.43 -23.49
C PRO A 209 -3.21 1.28 -22.37
N LYS A 210 -1.97 1.78 -22.60
CA LYS A 210 -1.30 2.66 -21.63
C LYS A 210 -2.05 3.99 -21.56
N LYS A 211 -2.76 4.25 -20.46
CA LYS A 211 -3.30 5.58 -20.16
C LYS A 211 -2.16 6.53 -19.79
N ASN A 212 -2.07 7.67 -20.47
CA ASN A 212 -1.03 8.65 -20.24
C ASN A 212 -1.43 9.65 -19.12
N ASN A 213 -1.25 9.25 -17.87
CA ASN A 213 -1.58 10.08 -16.71
C ASN A 213 -0.36 10.85 -16.16
N GLN A 214 0.66 11.12 -17.00
CA GLN A 214 1.95 11.65 -16.54
C GLN A 214 1.85 13.01 -15.86
N LEU A 215 1.07 13.94 -16.41
CA LEU A 215 0.89 15.28 -15.84
C LEU A 215 0.15 15.23 -14.49
N GLN A 216 -0.94 14.45 -14.40
CA GLN A 216 -1.68 14.28 -13.14
C GLN A 216 -0.77 13.70 -12.05
N ARG A 217 0.01 12.67 -12.40
CA ARG A 217 0.99 12.08 -11.49
C ARG A 217 2.06 13.09 -11.07
N MET A 218 2.60 13.86 -12.00
CA MET A 218 3.60 14.90 -11.72
C MET A 218 3.05 15.92 -10.72
N PHE A 219 1.91 16.54 -11.02
CA PHE A 219 1.30 17.54 -10.12
C PHE A 219 0.95 16.96 -8.75
N PHE A 220 0.41 15.75 -8.73
CA PHE A 220 0.10 15.06 -7.48
C PHE A 220 1.35 14.82 -6.64
N ASN A 221 2.42 14.28 -7.23
CA ASN A 221 3.65 13.98 -6.52
C ASN A 221 4.33 15.26 -6.03
N ILE A 222 4.39 16.33 -6.85
CA ILE A 222 4.93 17.63 -6.42
C ILE A 222 4.13 18.17 -5.23
N ARG A 223 2.78 18.10 -5.28
CA ARG A 223 1.95 18.57 -4.16
C ARG A 223 2.16 17.76 -2.88
N LYS A 224 2.39 16.44 -2.98
CA LYS A 224 2.51 15.55 -1.80
C LYS A 224 3.92 15.40 -1.25
N MET A 225 4.95 15.57 -2.09
CA MET A 225 6.37 15.35 -1.76
C MET A 225 7.17 16.64 -1.70
N GLY A 226 6.69 17.71 -2.34
CA GLY A 226 7.48 18.89 -2.66
C GLY A 226 8.24 18.72 -3.98
N LEU A 227 8.58 19.85 -4.62
CA LEU A 227 9.29 19.88 -5.90
C LEU A 227 10.70 19.29 -5.82
N GLY A 228 11.44 19.62 -4.75
CA GLY A 228 12.82 19.13 -4.55
C GLY A 228 12.90 17.61 -4.51
N PRO A 229 12.23 16.94 -3.54
CA PRO A 229 12.24 15.48 -3.47
C PRO A 229 11.68 14.79 -4.71
N TYR A 230 10.65 15.38 -5.35
CA TYR A 230 10.14 14.89 -6.63
C TYR A 230 11.24 14.86 -7.71
N LEU A 231 11.99 15.95 -7.88
CA LEU A 231 13.08 16.04 -8.85
C LEU A 231 14.23 15.08 -8.50
N SER A 232 14.60 14.94 -7.22
CA SER A 232 15.60 13.97 -6.77
C SER A 232 15.21 12.54 -7.16
N CYS A 233 13.97 12.13 -6.88
CA CYS A 233 13.46 10.82 -7.27
C CYS A 233 13.43 10.63 -8.80
N CYS A 234 13.05 11.67 -9.57
CA CYS A 234 13.05 11.61 -11.03
C CYS A 234 14.45 11.42 -11.63
N LEU A 235 15.47 11.99 -10.98
CA LEU A 235 16.88 11.90 -11.40
C LEU A 235 17.60 10.69 -10.82
N GLY A 236 16.95 9.90 -9.96
CA GLY A 236 17.57 8.77 -9.27
C GLY A 236 18.65 9.20 -8.27
N LEU A 237 18.59 10.45 -7.81
CA LEU A 237 19.44 10.96 -6.75
C LEU A 237 18.84 10.52 -5.41
N GLU A 238 19.67 10.07 -4.48
CA GLU A 238 19.23 9.93 -3.10
C GLU A 238 18.77 11.31 -2.62
N ALA A 239 17.53 11.37 -2.11
CA ALA A 239 16.99 12.62 -1.59
C ALA A 239 17.90 13.06 -0.44
N ILE A 240 18.62 14.16 -0.65
CA ILE A 240 19.42 14.85 0.37
C ILE A 240 18.46 15.11 1.53
N HIS A 241 18.75 14.53 2.69
CA HIS A 241 17.90 14.74 3.86
C HIS A 241 17.97 16.22 4.25
N SER A 242 16.84 16.80 4.66
CA SER A 242 16.80 18.20 5.11
C SER A 242 17.72 18.47 6.31
N ASP A 243 18.11 17.41 7.03
CA ASP A 243 19.07 17.48 8.14
C ASP A 243 20.49 17.79 7.65
N ASP A 244 20.85 17.41 6.41
CA ASP A 244 22.16 17.72 5.82
C ASP A 244 22.29 19.18 5.39
N ILE A 245 21.17 19.86 5.12
CA ILE A 245 21.15 21.29 4.76
C ILE A 245 21.41 22.16 6.00
N ALA A 246 20.98 21.73 7.18
CA ALA A 246 21.29 22.41 8.44
C ALA A 246 22.79 22.29 8.81
N VAL A 247 23.42 21.15 8.48
CA VAL A 247 24.87 20.95 8.70
C VAL A 247 25.70 21.73 7.67
N ALA A 248 25.28 21.77 6.40
CA ALA A 248 25.97 22.55 5.36
C ALA A 248 25.94 24.07 5.64
N ASN A 249 24.84 24.61 6.16
CA ASN A 249 24.78 26.03 6.54
C ASN A 249 25.56 26.34 7.83
N THR A 250 25.74 25.36 8.73
CA THR A 250 26.55 25.55 9.95
C THR A 250 28.06 25.56 9.64
N VAL A 251 28.52 24.77 8.66
CA VAL A 251 29.92 24.75 8.23
C VAL A 251 30.31 25.98 7.40
N MET A 252 29.36 26.55 6.63
CA MET A 252 29.63 27.78 5.87
C MET A 252 29.76 29.02 6.78
N ILE A 253 28.93 29.12 7.83
CA ILE A 253 28.97 30.25 8.78
C ILE A 253 30.21 30.20 9.67
N SER A 254 30.73 29.01 10.03
CA SER A 254 31.97 28.92 10.83
C SER A 254 33.23 29.28 10.03
N SER A 255 33.22 29.13 8.70
CA SER A 255 34.35 29.45 7.83
C SER A 255 34.51 30.96 7.53
N GLU A 256 33.43 31.74 7.64
CA GLU A 256 33.45 33.20 7.46
C GLU A 256 33.84 33.95 8.74
N VAL A 257 33.56 33.39 9.92
CA VAL A 257 33.91 34.01 11.22
C VAL A 257 35.41 33.86 11.57
N GLN A 258 36.14 32.96 10.90
CA GLN A 258 37.58 32.75 11.11
C GLN A 258 38.47 33.55 10.13
N LYS A 259 37.89 34.41 9.29
CA LYS A 259 38.60 35.29 8.36
C LYS A 259 38.28 36.79 8.52
N ALA A 260 37.60 37.17 9.61
CA ALA A 260 37.37 38.56 10.00
C ALA A 260 38.23 38.94 11.21
#